data_AF-F9WQS4-F1
#
_entry.id   AF-F9WQS4-F1
#
_cell.length_a   1.000
_cell.length_b   1.000
_cell.length_c   1.000
_cell.angle_alpha   90.00
_cell.angle_beta   90.00
_cell.angle_gamma   90.00
#
_symmetry.space_group_name_H-M   'P 1'
#
loop_
_entity.id
_entity.type
_entity.pdbx_description
1 polymer ?
#
loop_
_entity_poly.entity_id
_entity_poly.type
_entity_poly.pdbx_seq_one_letter_code
_entity_poly.pdbx_strand_id
1 'polypeptide(L)'
;MKNAELLINVFKSYQSYPRTAVSLLEEYHRSCRLQREMIREAEGHSGIMDSNGDGVTNGSRHNGQTQGAGPLDGEGQSLKRALQERRPVFKPPDRTCFDDGAVRVAPVYTDEIASVVLAQLERQTICVLVSCIPFRLVLSNPLPLPCSLTSWYTCDSCCCPHLCVGLQAVTPGGLRNTFSLYSGCSGYDVCLACAVYFAYTAFRSLQAALLPPLYRPLRLVDETSLIIHSAERSIFDSGNGEDWVHLRLRLAPINLRLCVWELSNPAAVADTVSHLHAVGDGRGSDGGVKCKAGITDDVGVGSHTQIPFAEEYASLPTPPESWIEYCTIAPLDVCRERSHPGEICTICQEPLWKASHRKVSSSDTTSCGRDGEKSTNTSPVVETTCHHLFHVDCLADLKQFSISVQECPLCRTQNFLEHVPKSYEYDVVVALRDRSYKVDGSSGSQGNGCGSGTGDADIAYIAVAGLVSKTYENPLSIAVCEVVRIAPGQVLVFEVG
;
A
#
# COMPACT_ATOMS: atom_id res chain seq x y z
N MET A 1 -15.68 -24.45 -30.48
CA MET A 1 -16.81 -24.26 -29.55
C MET A 1 -16.86 -25.32 -28.44
N LYS A 2 -16.83 -26.64 -28.73
CA LYS A 2 -16.88 -27.71 -27.69
C LYS A 2 -15.80 -27.61 -26.59
N ASN A 3 -14.57 -27.20 -26.91
CA ASN A 3 -13.50 -27.03 -25.89
C ASN A 3 -13.72 -25.82 -24.98
N ALA A 4 -14.40 -24.78 -25.45
CA ALA A 4 -14.72 -23.60 -24.65
C ALA A 4 -15.87 -23.89 -23.67
N GLU A 5 -16.89 -24.63 -24.10
CA GLU A 5 -17.94 -25.14 -23.20
C GLU A 5 -17.40 -26.08 -22.14
N LEU A 6 -16.42 -26.94 -22.48
CA LEU A 6 -15.78 -27.83 -21.52
C LEU A 6 -15.01 -27.04 -20.46
N LEU A 7 -14.23 -26.03 -20.85
CA LEU A 7 -13.53 -25.14 -19.93
C LEU A 7 -14.51 -24.35 -19.04
N ILE A 8 -15.57 -23.76 -19.62
CA ILE A 8 -16.59 -23.02 -18.87
C ILE A 8 -17.30 -23.93 -17.85
N ASN A 9 -17.61 -25.17 -18.22
CA ASN A 9 -18.26 -26.12 -17.32
C ASN A 9 -17.31 -26.64 -16.23
N VAL A 10 -16.01 -26.78 -16.52
CA VAL A 10 -14.97 -27.06 -15.51
C VAL A 10 -14.87 -25.90 -14.52
N PHE A 11 -14.80 -24.64 -14.99
CA PHE A 11 -14.74 -23.48 -14.10
C PHE A 11 -16.02 -23.29 -13.26
N LYS A 12 -17.20 -23.52 -13.85
CA LYS A 12 -18.48 -23.50 -13.10
C LYS A 12 -18.56 -24.63 -12.08
N SER A 13 -18.01 -25.82 -12.38
CA SER A 13 -17.97 -26.91 -11.39
C SER A 13 -16.98 -26.62 -10.26
N TYR A 14 -15.85 -25.95 -10.53
CA TYR A 14 -14.90 -25.49 -9.50
C TYR A 14 -15.49 -24.47 -8.52
N GLN A 15 -16.37 -23.57 -8.96
CA GLN A 15 -17.11 -22.68 -8.05
C GLN A 15 -18.06 -23.43 -7.11
N SER A 16 -18.48 -24.63 -7.49
CA SER A 16 -19.38 -25.51 -6.71
C SER A 16 -18.66 -26.62 -5.94
N TYR A 17 -17.33 -26.74 -6.06
CA TYR A 17 -16.59 -27.76 -5.32
C TYR A 17 -16.62 -27.41 -3.81
N PRO A 18 -17.07 -28.34 -2.95
CA PRO A 18 -16.92 -28.15 -1.51
C PRO A 18 -15.42 -28.11 -1.25
N ARG A 19 -14.94 -26.93 -0.86
CA ARG A 19 -13.65 -26.63 -0.24
C ARG A 19 -12.92 -27.93 0.13
N THR A 20 -12.14 -28.51 -0.78
CA THR A 20 -11.08 -29.44 -0.38
C THR A 20 -10.06 -28.55 0.29
N ALA A 21 -10.33 -28.28 1.55
CA ALA A 21 -9.57 -27.41 2.42
C ALA A 21 -8.25 -28.12 2.71
N VAL A 22 -7.35 -28.15 1.73
CA VAL A 22 -5.98 -27.83 2.08
C VAL A 22 -6.09 -26.50 2.80
N SER A 23 -5.75 -26.47 4.08
CA SER A 23 -5.82 -25.23 4.85
C SER A 23 -4.97 -24.21 4.10
N LEU A 24 -5.47 -22.99 3.84
CA LEU A 24 -4.66 -21.96 3.16
C LEU A 24 -3.30 -21.78 3.84
N LEU A 25 -3.26 -22.06 5.14
CA LEU A 25 -2.05 -22.11 5.94
C LEU A 25 -1.09 -23.25 5.53
N GLU A 26 -1.56 -24.47 5.28
CA GLU A 26 -0.72 -25.58 4.79
C GLU A 26 -0.07 -25.24 3.45
N GLU A 27 -0.83 -24.63 2.55
CA GLU A 27 -0.37 -24.24 1.23
C GLU A 27 0.53 -23.00 1.27
N TYR A 28 0.30 -22.08 2.23
CA TYR A 28 1.25 -21.04 2.57
C TYR A 28 2.59 -21.64 3.02
N HIS A 29 2.60 -22.60 3.94
CA HIS A 29 3.83 -23.28 4.36
C HIS A 29 4.51 -24.00 3.19
N ARG A 30 3.73 -24.62 2.31
CA ARG A 30 4.25 -25.24 1.09
C ARG A 30 4.91 -24.21 0.17
N SER A 31 4.26 -23.08 -0.08
CA SER A 31 4.81 -21.97 -0.87
C SER A 31 6.13 -21.48 -0.28
N CYS A 32 6.20 -21.33 1.04
CA CYS A 32 7.42 -20.94 1.76
C CYS A 32 8.55 -21.98 1.62
N ARG A 33 8.22 -23.29 1.66
CA ARG A 33 9.21 -24.36 1.44
C ARG A 33 9.76 -24.36 0.03
N LEU A 34 8.89 -24.28 -0.98
CA LEU A 34 9.28 -24.25 -2.39
C LEU A 34 10.20 -23.06 -2.71
N GLN A 35 9.84 -21.86 -2.24
CA GLN A 35 10.67 -20.66 -2.35
C GLN A 35 12.10 -20.87 -1.80
N ARG A 36 12.23 -21.53 -0.64
CA ARG A 36 13.52 -21.80 0.01
C ARG A 36 14.29 -22.95 -0.64
N GLU A 37 13.62 -23.93 -1.23
CA GLU A 37 14.25 -25.00 -2.00
C GLU A 37 14.88 -24.45 -3.27
N MET A 38 14.17 -23.56 -3.98
CA MET A 38 14.71 -22.89 -5.16
C MET A 38 15.96 -22.06 -4.88
N ILE A 39 16.02 -21.33 -3.76
CA ILE A 39 17.25 -20.62 -3.38
C ILE A 39 18.39 -21.63 -3.19
N ARG A 40 18.15 -22.73 -2.47
CA ARG A 40 19.18 -23.75 -2.22
C ARG A 40 19.68 -24.38 -3.51
N GLU A 41 18.80 -24.62 -4.48
CA GLU A 41 19.17 -25.10 -5.82
C GLU A 41 19.98 -24.07 -6.60
N ALA A 42 19.56 -22.80 -6.59
CA ALA A 42 20.27 -21.72 -7.27
C ALA A 42 21.68 -21.49 -6.68
N GLU A 43 21.82 -21.53 -5.36
CA GLU A 43 23.10 -21.44 -4.65
C GLU A 43 23.99 -22.65 -4.96
N GLY A 44 23.43 -23.86 -5.01
CA GLY A 44 24.17 -25.09 -5.30
C GLY A 44 24.77 -25.16 -6.71
N HIS A 45 24.10 -24.57 -7.71
CA HIS A 45 24.62 -24.53 -9.09
C HIS A 45 25.70 -23.48 -9.28
N SER A 46 25.70 -22.40 -8.49
CA SER A 46 26.72 -21.35 -8.57
C SER A 46 28.12 -21.79 -8.12
N GLY A 47 28.22 -22.87 -7.33
CA GLY A 47 29.49 -23.34 -6.76
C GLY A 47 30.33 -24.28 -7.63
N ILE A 48 29.91 -24.63 -8.85
CA ILE A 48 30.56 -25.70 -9.66
C ILE A 48 31.36 -25.15 -10.86
N MET A 49 31.31 -23.83 -11.16
CA MET A 49 31.97 -23.29 -12.37
C MET A 49 33.43 -22.81 -12.21
N ASP A 50 34.05 -22.88 -11.03
CA ASP A 50 35.39 -22.30 -10.79
C ASP A 50 36.59 -23.27 -10.82
N SER A 51 36.42 -24.53 -11.26
CA SER A 51 37.53 -25.48 -11.28
C SER A 51 37.63 -26.25 -12.59
N ASN A 52 38.15 -25.61 -13.63
CA ASN A 52 38.90 -26.28 -14.72
C ASN A 52 39.72 -25.23 -15.50
N GLY A 53 40.82 -24.80 -14.88
CA GLY A 53 41.88 -24.01 -15.50
C GLY A 53 43.23 -24.73 -15.39
N ASP A 54 43.30 -26.00 -15.81
CA ASP A 54 44.58 -26.70 -15.98
C ASP A 54 45.02 -26.63 -17.45
N GLY A 55 46.07 -25.84 -17.68
CA GLY A 55 46.70 -25.61 -18.98
C GLY A 55 48.14 -25.08 -18.88
N VAL A 56 48.99 -25.80 -18.13
CA VAL A 56 50.40 -26.16 -18.44
C VAL A 56 51.31 -25.16 -19.21
N THR A 57 52.25 -24.58 -18.44
CA THR A 57 53.70 -24.27 -18.68
C THR A 57 54.17 -23.37 -19.84
N ASN A 58 54.91 -22.28 -19.56
CA ASN A 58 56.37 -22.30 -19.30
C ASN A 58 56.97 -20.90 -19.01
N GLY A 59 57.78 -20.84 -17.95
CA GLY A 59 59.00 -20.03 -17.73
C GLY A 59 59.08 -18.54 -18.11
N SER A 60 59.20 -17.67 -17.09
CA SER A 60 60.42 -16.86 -16.95
C SER A 60 60.54 -16.24 -15.55
N ARG A 61 61.76 -16.28 -15.01
CA ARG A 61 62.15 -15.77 -13.68
C ARG A 61 62.23 -14.25 -13.70
N HIS A 62 61.60 -13.58 -12.72
CA HIS A 62 62.18 -12.38 -12.13
C HIS A 62 61.82 -12.25 -10.63
N ASN A 63 62.87 -12.12 -9.84
CA ASN A 63 62.88 -11.78 -8.41
C ASN A 63 62.32 -10.37 -8.17
N GLY A 64 61.61 -10.19 -7.05
CA GLY A 64 61.59 -8.90 -6.36
C GLY A 64 60.35 -8.59 -5.53
N GLN A 65 60.54 -8.57 -4.21
CA GLN A 65 59.84 -7.72 -3.22
C GLN A 65 58.48 -8.16 -2.62
N THR A 66 58.61 -8.79 -1.44
CA THR A 66 58.01 -8.40 -0.14
C THR A 66 56.52 -8.01 -0.06
N GLN A 67 55.72 -9.02 0.26
CA GLN A 67 54.85 -9.15 1.44
C GLN A 67 54.26 -7.85 2.06
N GLY A 68 52.97 -7.62 1.78
CA GLY A 68 52.01 -7.03 2.70
C GLY A 68 50.74 -7.90 2.67
N ALA A 69 50.61 -8.81 3.62
CA ALA A 69 49.46 -9.72 3.74
C ALA A 69 48.23 -8.94 4.23
N GLY A 70 47.35 -8.55 3.31
CA GLY A 70 45.99 -8.09 3.62
C GLY A 70 45.04 -9.29 3.74
N PRO A 71 44.07 -9.27 4.66
CA PRO A 71 43.14 -10.38 4.84
C PRO A 71 42.19 -10.48 3.63
N LEU A 72 42.30 -11.60 2.91
CA LEU A 72 41.45 -11.98 1.77
C LEU A 72 40.09 -12.54 2.23
N ASP A 73 39.38 -11.81 3.10
CA ASP A 73 38.10 -12.23 3.69
C ASP A 73 36.88 -11.50 3.08
N GLY A 74 37.06 -10.76 1.98
CA GLY A 74 36.08 -9.79 1.47
C GLY A 74 35.03 -10.30 0.48
N GLU A 75 35.34 -11.30 -0.36
CA GLU A 75 34.46 -11.65 -1.49
C GLU A 75 33.28 -12.55 -1.10
N GLY A 76 33.50 -13.51 -0.18
CA GLY A 76 32.43 -14.40 0.30
C GLY A 76 31.37 -13.69 1.15
N GLN A 77 31.73 -12.62 1.85
CA GLN A 77 30.77 -11.79 2.60
C GLN A 77 29.98 -10.85 1.68
N SER A 78 30.58 -10.37 0.59
CA SER A 78 29.92 -9.51 -0.40
C SER A 78 28.82 -10.26 -1.16
N LEU A 79 29.08 -11.50 -1.59
CA LEU A 79 28.08 -12.33 -2.27
C LEU A 79 26.94 -12.76 -1.32
N LYS A 80 27.24 -13.11 -0.06
CA LYS A 80 26.22 -13.36 0.97
C LYS A 80 25.41 -12.11 1.35
N ARG A 81 25.97 -10.90 1.20
CA ARG A 81 25.25 -9.62 1.36
C ARG A 81 24.44 -9.22 0.12
N ALA A 82 24.87 -9.64 -1.07
CA ALA A 82 24.16 -9.40 -2.33
C ALA A 82 23.02 -10.40 -2.55
N LEU A 83 23.15 -11.60 -1.98
CA LEU A 83 22.11 -12.63 -1.87
C LEU A 83 21.29 -12.54 -0.58
N GLN A 84 21.64 -11.62 0.33
CA GLN A 84 20.84 -11.32 1.54
C GLN A 84 19.44 -10.86 1.10
N GLU A 85 18.54 -11.84 1.06
CA GLU A 85 17.09 -11.74 1.04
C GLU A 85 16.55 -10.63 0.13
N ARG A 86 16.74 -10.79 -1.18
CA ARG A 86 15.97 -10.00 -2.14
C ARG A 86 14.49 -10.34 -1.94
N ARG A 87 13.80 -9.46 -1.21
CA ARG A 87 12.40 -9.64 -0.84
C ARG A 87 11.51 -9.53 -2.08
N PRO A 88 10.30 -10.15 -2.07
CA PRO A 88 9.31 -9.87 -3.10
C PRO A 88 9.08 -8.35 -3.21
N VAL A 89 8.93 -7.84 -4.42
CA VAL A 89 8.60 -6.42 -4.65
C VAL A 89 7.33 -6.33 -5.49
N PHE A 90 6.59 -5.24 -5.29
CA PHE A 90 5.40 -4.91 -6.07
C PHE A 90 5.73 -4.48 -7.51
N LYS A 91 6.99 -4.18 -7.80
CA LYS A 91 7.47 -3.85 -9.14
C LYS A 91 7.80 -5.12 -9.92
N PRO A 92 7.52 -5.18 -11.23
CA PRO A 92 8.00 -6.27 -12.06
C PRO A 92 9.51 -6.42 -11.85
N PRO A 93 10.02 -7.65 -11.57
CA PRO A 93 11.45 -7.88 -11.74
C PRO A 93 11.83 -7.52 -13.17
N ASP A 94 12.94 -6.81 -13.36
CA ASP A 94 13.46 -6.58 -14.70
C ASP A 94 13.90 -7.94 -15.28
N ARG A 95 13.03 -8.52 -16.10
CA ARG A 95 13.26 -9.81 -16.76
C ARG A 95 14.10 -9.69 -18.02
N THR A 96 14.34 -8.48 -18.54
CA THR A 96 15.37 -8.31 -19.58
C THR A 96 16.76 -8.54 -19.01
N CYS A 97 16.89 -8.38 -17.68
CA CYS A 97 18.04 -8.78 -16.88
C CYS A 97 17.78 -10.07 -16.08
N PHE A 98 17.18 -11.11 -16.67
CA PHE A 98 17.17 -12.46 -16.06
C PHE A 98 18.58 -13.02 -15.80
N ASP A 99 19.63 -12.35 -16.27
CA ASP A 99 21.03 -12.62 -15.96
C ASP A 99 21.36 -12.52 -14.46
N ASP A 100 20.49 -11.92 -13.62
CA ASP A 100 20.73 -11.92 -12.17
C ASP A 100 20.27 -13.19 -11.46
N GLY A 101 19.48 -14.07 -12.12
CA GLY A 101 19.14 -15.42 -11.65
C GLY A 101 18.48 -15.52 -10.27
N ALA A 102 18.07 -14.40 -9.65
CA ALA A 102 17.84 -14.34 -8.22
C ALA A 102 16.37 -14.61 -7.87
N VAL A 103 16.11 -15.80 -7.32
CA VAL A 103 14.84 -16.16 -6.68
C VAL A 103 14.60 -15.26 -5.46
N ARG A 104 13.42 -14.65 -5.38
CA ARG A 104 13.02 -13.82 -4.23
C ARG A 104 12.25 -14.66 -3.22
N VAL A 105 12.47 -14.44 -1.93
CA VAL A 105 11.82 -15.26 -0.89
C VAL A 105 11.11 -14.39 0.13
N ALA A 106 9.85 -14.72 0.36
CA ALA A 106 9.07 -14.14 1.43
C ALA A 106 9.59 -14.66 2.79
N PRO A 107 9.74 -13.78 3.80
CA PRO A 107 9.87 -14.20 5.19
C PRO A 107 8.74 -15.16 5.58
N VAL A 108 9.06 -16.11 6.44
CA VAL A 108 8.05 -17.00 7.02
C VAL A 108 7.53 -16.40 8.31
N TYR A 109 6.28 -15.97 8.26
CA TYR A 109 5.49 -15.53 9.39
C TYR A 109 4.89 -16.70 10.17
N THR A 110 4.52 -16.44 11.42
CA THR A 110 3.80 -17.38 12.27
C THR A 110 2.41 -17.68 11.73
N ASP A 111 1.86 -18.83 12.13
CA ASP A 111 0.53 -19.30 11.69
C ASP A 111 -0.57 -18.32 12.06
N GLU A 112 -0.45 -17.66 13.21
CA GLU A 112 -1.37 -16.61 13.65
C GLU A 112 -1.39 -15.43 12.67
N ILE A 113 -0.20 -14.89 12.34
CA ILE A 113 -0.07 -13.76 11.39
C ILE A 113 -0.60 -14.18 10.01
N ALA A 114 -0.15 -15.32 9.51
CA ALA A 114 -0.55 -15.82 8.20
C ALA A 114 -2.07 -16.02 8.13
N SER A 115 -2.69 -16.60 9.16
CA SER A 115 -4.14 -16.86 9.20
C SER A 115 -4.95 -15.57 9.21
N VAL A 116 -4.56 -14.58 10.03
CA VAL A 116 -5.24 -13.28 10.06
C VAL A 116 -5.14 -12.59 8.71
N VAL A 117 -3.93 -12.54 8.12
CA VAL A 117 -3.72 -11.91 6.81
C VAL A 117 -4.52 -12.63 5.71
N LEU A 118 -4.44 -13.96 5.66
CA LEU A 118 -5.16 -14.75 4.65
C LEU A 118 -6.68 -14.57 4.76
N ALA A 119 -7.23 -14.47 5.98
CA ALA A 119 -8.66 -14.22 6.19
C ALA A 119 -9.12 -12.86 5.65
N GLN A 120 -8.23 -11.85 5.63
CA GLN A 120 -8.52 -10.56 4.98
C GLN A 120 -8.41 -10.67 3.46
N LEU A 121 -7.44 -11.42 2.94
CA LEU A 121 -7.25 -11.62 1.51
C LEU A 121 -8.37 -12.42 0.84
N GLU A 122 -9.01 -13.38 1.53
CA GLU A 122 -10.16 -14.15 1.01
C GLU A 122 -11.33 -13.27 0.55
N ARG A 123 -11.40 -12.02 1.01
CA ARG A 123 -12.55 -11.13 0.82
C ARG A 123 -12.28 -9.92 -0.07
N GLN A 124 -11.07 -9.76 -0.63
CA GLN A 124 -10.62 -8.41 -0.98
C GLN A 124 -9.84 -8.29 -2.29
N THR A 125 -9.88 -7.06 -2.82
CA THR A 125 -9.10 -6.65 -3.98
C THR A 125 -7.68 -6.29 -3.53
N ILE A 126 -6.65 -6.82 -4.19
CA ILE A 126 -5.30 -6.26 -4.05
C ILE A 126 -5.14 -5.19 -5.13
N CYS A 127 -4.31 -4.20 -4.91
CA CYS A 127 -3.88 -3.33 -6.00
C CYS A 127 -2.39 -3.42 -6.14
N VAL A 128 -1.95 -3.49 -7.39
CA VAL A 128 -0.55 -3.50 -7.76
C VAL A 128 -0.32 -2.30 -8.65
N LEU A 129 0.69 -1.52 -8.32
CA LEU A 129 1.10 -0.37 -9.10
C LEU A 129 2.12 -0.84 -10.13
N VAL A 130 1.80 -0.68 -11.42
CA VAL A 130 2.70 -1.06 -12.52
C VAL A 130 2.93 0.16 -13.39
N SER A 131 4.18 0.57 -13.53
CA SER A 131 4.60 1.69 -14.39
C SER A 131 3.83 2.99 -14.13
N CYS A 132 3.70 3.38 -12.85
CA CYS A 132 2.94 4.56 -12.40
C CYS A 132 1.42 4.47 -12.60
N ILE A 133 0.87 3.32 -12.98
CA ILE A 133 -0.57 3.12 -13.12
C ILE A 133 -1.02 2.12 -12.04
N PRO A 134 -1.86 2.51 -11.08
CA PRO A 134 -2.53 1.58 -10.19
C PRO A 134 -3.38 0.63 -11.02
N PHE A 135 -2.98 -0.62 -11.07
CA PHE A 135 -3.83 -1.71 -11.53
C PHE A 135 -4.54 -2.27 -10.33
N ARG A 136 -5.87 -2.11 -10.35
CA ARG A 136 -6.73 -2.82 -9.42
C ARG A 136 -6.71 -4.29 -9.82
N LEU A 137 -6.05 -5.14 -9.03
CA LEU A 137 -6.02 -6.58 -9.26
C LEU A 137 -6.91 -7.23 -8.23
N VAL A 138 -8.18 -7.44 -8.59
CA VAL A 138 -9.04 -8.27 -7.75
C VAL A 138 -8.41 -9.64 -7.72
N LEU A 139 -7.86 -10.04 -6.59
CA LEU A 139 -7.29 -11.37 -6.46
C LEU A 139 -8.45 -12.29 -6.12
N SER A 140 -8.83 -13.15 -7.06
CA SER A 140 -9.80 -14.17 -6.74
C SER A 140 -9.14 -15.22 -5.86
N ASN A 141 -9.97 -15.84 -5.02
CA ASN A 141 -9.60 -16.94 -4.14
C ASN A 141 -8.59 -17.89 -4.78
N PRO A 142 -7.69 -18.45 -3.96
CA PRO A 142 -6.79 -19.50 -4.40
C PRO A 142 -7.55 -20.57 -5.18
N LEU A 143 -7.43 -20.55 -6.51
CA LEU A 143 -8.01 -21.61 -7.33
C LEU A 143 -7.08 -22.81 -7.14
N PRO A 144 -7.59 -23.96 -6.65
CA PRO A 144 -6.80 -25.18 -6.72
C PRO A 144 -6.52 -25.44 -8.19
N LEU A 145 -5.27 -25.20 -8.59
CA LEU A 145 -4.86 -25.41 -9.96
C LEU A 145 -4.82 -26.92 -10.19
N PRO A 146 -5.46 -27.45 -11.24
CA PRO A 146 -5.39 -28.87 -11.56
C PRO A 146 -3.92 -29.31 -11.54
N CYS A 147 -3.58 -30.40 -10.85
CA CYS A 147 -2.20 -30.85 -10.69
C CYS A 147 -1.46 -30.99 -12.05
N SER A 148 -2.20 -31.31 -13.11
CA SER A 148 -1.72 -31.41 -14.50
C SER A 148 -1.29 -30.09 -15.14
N LEU A 149 -1.69 -28.94 -14.58
CA LEU A 149 -1.36 -27.60 -15.08
C LEU A 149 -0.33 -26.88 -14.19
N THR A 150 0.09 -27.47 -13.08
CA THR A 150 0.97 -26.79 -12.08
C THR A 150 2.30 -26.35 -12.68
N SER A 151 2.87 -27.08 -13.65
CA SER A 151 4.10 -26.69 -14.34
C SER A 151 3.97 -25.42 -15.20
N TRP A 152 2.76 -24.87 -15.35
CA TRP A 152 2.47 -23.73 -16.21
C TRP A 152 2.24 -22.45 -15.41
N TYR A 153 2.19 -22.54 -14.08
CA TYR A 153 1.96 -21.39 -13.21
C TYR A 153 3.23 -21.03 -12.45
N THR A 154 3.61 -19.75 -12.58
CA THR A 154 4.75 -19.16 -11.91
C THR A 154 4.29 -17.93 -11.16
N CYS A 155 4.76 -17.74 -9.93
CA CYS A 155 4.48 -16.52 -9.18
C CYS A 155 5.16 -15.33 -9.87
N ASP A 156 4.40 -14.33 -10.28
CA ASP A 156 4.94 -13.14 -10.95
C ASP A 156 5.81 -12.28 -10.03
N SER A 157 5.65 -12.41 -8.70
CA SER A 157 6.41 -11.63 -7.73
C SER A 157 7.74 -12.26 -7.34
N CYS A 158 7.79 -13.58 -7.14
CA CYS A 158 9.00 -14.30 -6.71
C CYS A 158 9.58 -15.26 -7.74
N CYS A 159 8.93 -15.42 -8.89
CA CYS A 159 9.28 -16.37 -9.94
C CYS A 159 9.26 -17.85 -9.52
N CYS A 160 8.61 -18.19 -8.39
CA CYS A 160 8.45 -19.59 -7.98
C CYS A 160 7.54 -20.34 -8.97
N PRO A 161 8.03 -21.39 -9.67
CA PRO A 161 7.22 -22.22 -10.53
C PRO A 161 6.40 -23.20 -9.69
N HIS A 162 5.57 -24.00 -10.37
CA HIS A 162 4.79 -25.07 -9.74
C HIS A 162 3.81 -24.60 -8.68
N LEU A 163 3.21 -23.42 -8.89
CA LEU A 163 2.11 -22.98 -8.04
C LEU A 163 0.98 -23.99 -8.13
N CYS A 164 0.66 -24.63 -7.00
CA CYS A 164 -0.54 -25.43 -6.87
C CYS A 164 -1.75 -24.58 -6.50
N VAL A 165 -1.48 -23.46 -5.83
CA VAL A 165 -2.50 -22.54 -5.34
C VAL A 165 -1.90 -21.13 -5.34
N GLY A 166 -2.54 -20.24 -6.08
CA GLY A 166 -2.13 -18.85 -6.20
C GLY A 166 -3.33 -17.93 -6.21
N LEU A 167 -3.11 -16.71 -5.76
CA LEU A 167 -4.03 -15.61 -5.99
C LEU A 167 -3.88 -15.16 -7.44
N GLN A 168 -4.97 -15.19 -8.18
CA GLN A 168 -4.98 -14.78 -9.59
C GLN A 168 -5.69 -13.44 -9.72
N ALA A 169 -5.09 -12.52 -10.46
CA ALA A 169 -5.79 -11.33 -10.86
C ALA A 169 -7.00 -11.70 -11.73
N VAL A 170 -8.17 -11.21 -11.34
CA VAL A 170 -9.41 -11.30 -12.10
C VAL A 170 -9.94 -9.90 -12.40
N THR A 171 -10.70 -9.80 -13.47
CA THR A 171 -11.52 -8.64 -13.79
C THR A 171 -12.68 -8.53 -12.78
N PRO A 172 -13.38 -7.38 -12.69
CA PRO A 172 -14.59 -7.26 -11.87
C PRO A 172 -15.67 -8.31 -12.20
N GLY A 173 -15.68 -8.85 -13.42
CA GLY A 173 -16.56 -9.95 -13.83
C GLY A 173 -16.10 -11.35 -13.41
N GLY A 174 -15.04 -11.46 -12.62
CA GLY A 174 -14.47 -12.73 -12.16
C GLY A 174 -13.71 -13.53 -13.21
N LEU A 175 -13.48 -12.98 -14.40
CA LEU A 175 -12.66 -13.60 -15.45
C LEU A 175 -11.19 -13.34 -15.17
N ARG A 176 -10.30 -14.32 -15.46
CA ARG A 176 -8.85 -14.12 -15.33
C ARG A 176 -8.44 -12.85 -16.08
N ASN A 177 -7.75 -11.98 -15.36
CA ASN A 177 -7.22 -10.75 -15.91
C ASN A 177 -6.09 -11.12 -16.88
N THR A 178 -6.09 -10.53 -18.07
CA THR A 178 -5.04 -10.75 -19.08
C THR A 178 -3.84 -9.83 -18.90
N PHE A 179 -3.90 -8.95 -17.89
CA PHE A 179 -2.81 -8.10 -17.47
C PHE A 179 -1.56 -8.94 -17.24
N SER A 180 -0.55 -8.69 -18.05
CA SER A 180 0.74 -9.34 -17.93
C SER A 180 1.79 -8.27 -17.69
N LEU A 181 2.69 -8.54 -16.74
CA LEU A 181 3.82 -7.66 -16.48
C LEU A 181 4.86 -7.70 -17.62
N TYR A 182 4.85 -8.75 -18.43
CA TYR A 182 5.86 -9.01 -19.46
C TYR A 182 5.28 -9.83 -20.61
N SER A 183 5.90 -9.70 -21.78
CA SER A 183 5.52 -10.44 -22.98
C SER A 183 5.61 -11.95 -22.75
N GLY A 184 4.53 -12.67 -23.06
CA GLY A 184 4.48 -14.13 -22.96
C GLY A 184 3.81 -14.66 -21.69
N CYS A 185 3.44 -13.80 -20.73
CA CYS A 185 2.52 -14.20 -19.67
C CYS A 185 1.08 -13.83 -19.96
N SER A 186 0.17 -14.62 -19.40
CA SER A 186 -1.28 -14.45 -19.55
C SER A 186 -1.91 -14.27 -18.17
N GLY A 187 -1.76 -13.08 -17.61
CA GLY A 187 -2.29 -12.72 -16.30
C GLY A 187 -1.22 -12.39 -15.27
N TYR A 188 -1.68 -12.21 -14.03
CA TYR A 188 -0.84 -11.92 -12.87
C TYR A 188 -1.22 -12.86 -11.72
N ASP A 189 -0.32 -13.76 -11.39
CA ASP A 189 -0.48 -14.81 -10.40
C ASP A 189 0.52 -14.62 -9.25
N VAL A 190 0.05 -14.68 -8.01
CA VAL A 190 0.87 -14.49 -6.81
C VAL A 190 0.71 -15.69 -5.87
N CYS A 191 1.81 -16.26 -5.40
CA CYS A 191 1.77 -17.34 -4.41
C CYS A 191 1.33 -16.81 -3.04
N LEU A 192 0.76 -17.67 -2.19
CA LEU A 192 0.28 -17.26 -0.85
C LEU A 192 1.38 -16.64 0.01
N ALA A 193 2.61 -17.16 -0.06
CA ALA A 193 3.74 -16.59 0.68
C ALA A 193 4.03 -15.12 0.31
N CYS A 194 4.03 -14.77 -0.98
CA CYS A 194 4.19 -13.39 -1.43
C CYS A 194 2.99 -12.53 -1.04
N ALA A 195 1.77 -13.05 -1.16
CA ALA A 195 0.57 -12.32 -0.79
C ALA A 195 0.54 -11.96 0.71
N VAL A 196 0.87 -12.92 1.58
CA VAL A 196 1.00 -12.69 3.03
C VAL A 196 2.09 -11.67 3.32
N TYR A 197 3.26 -11.80 2.68
CA TYR A 197 4.34 -10.83 2.82
C TYR A 197 3.93 -9.41 2.44
N PHE A 198 3.26 -9.23 1.31
CA PHE A 198 2.82 -7.93 0.83
C PHE A 198 1.80 -7.29 1.77
N ALA A 199 0.76 -8.03 2.15
CA ALA A 199 -0.27 -7.53 3.05
C ALA A 199 0.30 -7.20 4.45
N TYR A 200 1.17 -8.06 4.99
CA TYR A 200 1.83 -7.81 6.27
C TYR A 200 2.75 -6.58 6.21
N THR A 201 3.52 -6.42 5.13
CA THR A 201 4.42 -5.27 4.97
C THR A 201 3.65 -3.96 4.81
N ALA A 202 2.55 -3.99 4.05
CA ALA A 202 1.64 -2.84 3.93
C ALA A 202 0.99 -2.49 5.28
N PHE A 203 0.54 -3.50 6.03
CA PHE A 203 0.03 -3.34 7.40
C PHE A 203 1.05 -2.64 8.31
N ARG A 204 2.28 -3.15 8.40
CA ARG A 204 3.33 -2.57 9.25
C ARG A 204 3.73 -1.16 8.83
N SER A 205 3.78 -0.91 7.53
CA SER A 205 4.07 0.42 7.00
C SER A 205 2.96 1.40 7.36
N LEU A 206 1.70 0.97 7.26
CA LEU A 206 0.55 1.81 7.55
C LEU A 206 0.44 2.06 9.06
N GLN A 207 0.71 1.04 9.86
CA GLN A 207 0.82 1.16 11.32
C GLN A 207 1.85 2.22 11.70
N ALA A 208 3.05 2.18 11.11
CA ALA A 208 4.09 3.16 11.37
C ALA A 208 3.72 4.58 10.89
N ALA A 209 2.87 4.70 9.86
CA ALA A 209 2.37 5.98 9.35
C ALA A 209 1.28 6.59 10.22
N LEU A 210 0.39 5.76 10.76
CA LEU A 210 -0.80 6.23 11.48
C LEU A 210 -0.62 6.31 12.99
N LEU A 211 0.32 5.54 13.58
CA LEU A 211 0.48 5.45 15.02
C LEU A 211 1.71 6.24 15.54
N PRO A 212 1.60 6.83 16.74
CA PRO A 212 2.74 7.43 17.41
C PRO A 212 3.76 6.35 17.81
N PRO A 213 5.04 6.73 18.04
CA PRO A 213 5.60 8.08 17.87
C PRO A 213 6.08 8.36 16.43
N LEU A 214 5.99 7.37 15.53
CA LEU A 214 6.72 7.40 14.28
C LEU A 214 6.10 8.34 13.25
N TYR A 215 4.77 8.27 13.05
CA TYR A 215 4.06 8.97 11.97
C TYR A 215 4.83 8.99 10.65
N ARG A 216 5.46 7.86 10.32
CA ARG A 216 6.42 7.75 9.22
C ARG A 216 5.64 7.71 7.90
N PRO A 217 5.88 8.63 6.95
CA PRO A 217 5.23 8.57 5.64
C PRO A 217 5.28 7.18 5.01
N LEU A 218 4.11 6.67 4.63
CA LEU A 218 3.99 5.44 3.87
C LEU A 218 4.04 5.76 2.39
N ARG A 219 4.87 5.01 1.65
CA ARG A 219 4.84 4.92 0.19
C ARG A 219 4.97 3.45 -0.18
N LEU A 220 3.92 2.90 -0.80
CA LEU A 220 3.91 1.48 -1.18
C LEU A 220 4.81 1.22 -2.40
N VAL A 221 4.95 2.24 -3.27
CA VAL A 221 5.86 2.25 -4.41
C VAL A 221 6.47 3.65 -4.56
N ASP A 222 7.63 3.75 -5.20
CA ASP A 222 8.37 5.03 -5.30
C ASP A 222 7.68 6.06 -6.20
N GLU A 223 6.83 5.58 -7.12
CA GLU A 223 6.09 6.41 -8.07
C GLU A 223 4.91 7.14 -7.43
N THR A 224 4.49 6.76 -6.22
CA THR A 224 3.40 7.43 -5.51
C THR A 224 3.95 8.61 -4.72
N SER A 225 3.30 9.76 -4.88
CA SER A 225 3.68 10.97 -4.17
C SER A 225 2.45 11.64 -3.59
N LEU A 226 2.51 11.97 -2.32
CA LEU A 226 1.59 12.85 -1.64
C LEU A 226 2.43 14.03 -1.14
N ILE A 227 2.04 15.25 -1.51
CA ILE A 227 2.72 16.47 -1.09
C ILE A 227 1.67 17.40 -0.53
N ILE A 228 1.79 17.72 0.74
CA ILE A 228 0.90 18.66 1.42
C ILE A 228 1.54 20.04 1.32
N HIS A 229 0.93 20.96 0.59
CA HIS A 229 1.45 22.31 0.37
C HIS A 229 1.17 23.24 1.55
N SER A 230 -0.05 23.16 2.08
CA SER A 230 -0.44 23.92 3.26
C SER A 230 -1.48 23.17 4.08
N ALA A 231 -1.47 23.44 5.38
CA ALA A 231 -2.49 23.00 6.31
C ALA A 231 -2.84 24.16 7.25
N GLU A 232 -4.12 24.49 7.36
CA GLU A 232 -4.61 25.54 8.25
C GLU A 232 -5.74 24.99 9.11
N ARG A 233 -5.70 25.22 10.42
CA ARG A 233 -6.81 24.89 11.31
C ARG A 233 -7.44 26.17 11.82
N SER A 234 -8.71 26.36 11.51
CA SER A 234 -9.47 27.54 11.90
C SER A 234 -10.61 27.14 12.82
N ILE A 235 -10.74 27.88 13.92
CA ILE A 235 -11.87 27.80 14.83
C ILE A 235 -12.79 28.98 14.50
N PHE A 236 -14.01 28.70 14.03
CA PHE A 236 -15.00 29.77 13.87
C PHE A 236 -15.70 30.04 15.21
N ASP A 237 -15.60 31.30 15.68
CA ASP A 237 -16.25 31.78 16.90
C ASP A 237 -17.77 32.01 16.74
N SER A 238 -18.34 31.55 15.62
CA SER A 238 -19.71 31.83 15.21
C SER A 238 -20.73 30.92 15.88
N GLY A 239 -20.76 30.84 17.22
CA GLY A 239 -21.83 30.24 18.04
C GLY A 239 -22.13 28.73 17.89
N ASN A 240 -21.80 28.13 16.75
CA ASN A 240 -21.94 26.71 16.43
C ASN A 240 -20.64 25.94 16.60
N GLY A 241 -19.51 26.63 16.84
CA GLY A 241 -18.22 26.02 17.22
C GLY A 241 -17.63 25.06 16.20
N GLU A 242 -17.88 25.26 14.90
CA GLU A 242 -17.33 24.36 13.87
C GLU A 242 -15.82 24.57 13.72
N ASP A 243 -15.08 23.51 14.06
CA ASP A 243 -13.63 23.42 13.93
C ASP A 243 -13.29 22.63 12.66
N TRP A 244 -12.40 23.17 11.82
CA TRP A 244 -12.09 22.57 10.53
C TRP A 244 -10.61 22.72 10.18
N VAL A 245 -10.14 21.78 9.38
CA VAL A 245 -8.80 21.79 8.81
C VAL A 245 -8.90 21.95 7.30
N HIS A 246 -8.26 22.99 6.80
CA HIS A 246 -8.01 23.22 5.39
C HIS A 246 -6.70 22.57 4.98
N LEU A 247 -6.68 21.81 3.89
CA LEU A 247 -5.46 21.28 3.31
C LEU A 247 -5.42 21.61 1.83
N ARG A 248 -4.27 22.10 1.36
CA ARG A 248 -3.92 22.12 -0.05
C ARG A 248 -2.85 21.09 -0.30
N LEU A 249 -3.07 20.18 -1.25
CA LEU A 249 -2.13 19.08 -1.49
C LEU A 249 -2.09 18.65 -2.95
N ARG A 250 -1.06 17.90 -3.31
CA ARG A 250 -0.88 17.26 -4.61
C ARG A 250 -0.75 15.74 -4.43
N LEU A 251 -1.48 14.98 -5.22
CA LEU A 251 -1.48 13.52 -5.20
C LEU A 251 -1.11 12.95 -6.57
N ALA A 252 -0.20 11.98 -6.58
CA ALA A 252 0.22 11.22 -7.76
C ALA A 252 0.30 9.72 -7.43
N PRO A 253 -0.01 8.82 -8.39
CA PRO A 253 -0.51 9.14 -9.72
C PRO A 253 -1.97 9.63 -9.72
N ILE A 254 -2.37 10.20 -10.85
CA ILE A 254 -3.65 10.86 -11.11
C ILE A 254 -4.90 10.02 -10.77
N ASN A 255 -4.79 8.70 -10.82
CA ASN A 255 -5.85 7.74 -10.58
C ASN A 255 -5.85 7.15 -9.17
N LEU A 256 -5.05 7.72 -8.25
CA LEU A 256 -5.29 7.51 -6.82
C LEU A 256 -6.47 8.38 -6.37
N ARG A 257 -7.33 7.79 -5.55
CA ARG A 257 -8.42 8.49 -4.90
C ARG A 257 -7.96 9.08 -3.58
N LEU A 258 -8.07 10.38 -3.43
CA LEU A 258 -7.74 11.04 -2.17
C LEU A 258 -8.73 10.62 -1.06
N CYS A 259 -8.20 10.29 0.11
CA CYS A 259 -8.93 9.98 1.34
C CYS A 259 -8.31 10.77 2.49
N VAL A 260 -9.14 11.44 3.29
CA VAL A 260 -8.68 12.27 4.41
C VAL A 260 -9.61 12.07 5.60
N TRP A 261 -9.05 11.80 6.78
CA TRP A 261 -9.82 11.59 8.01
C TRP A 261 -9.05 12.05 9.26
N GLU A 262 -9.79 12.40 10.31
CA GLU A 262 -9.22 12.69 11.63
C GLU A 262 -8.89 11.38 12.37
N LEU A 263 -7.67 11.30 12.92
CA LEU A 263 -7.26 10.24 13.83
C LEU A 263 -7.76 10.56 15.24
N SER A 264 -8.41 9.58 15.88
CA SER A 264 -8.82 9.71 17.29
C SER A 264 -7.60 9.97 18.18
N ASN A 265 -7.79 10.76 19.24
CA ASN A 265 -6.71 11.30 20.08
C ASN A 265 -5.62 10.24 20.34
N PRO A 266 -4.41 10.43 19.80
CA PRO A 266 -3.36 9.42 19.86
C PRO A 266 -2.87 9.18 21.28
N ALA A 267 -3.17 10.03 22.28
CA ALA A 267 -2.85 9.74 23.67
C ALA A 267 -3.55 8.46 24.17
N ALA A 268 -4.81 8.23 23.79
CA ALA A 268 -5.53 7.00 24.12
C ALA A 268 -4.92 5.76 23.42
N VAL A 269 -4.37 5.96 22.22
CA VAL A 269 -3.74 4.89 21.44
C VAL A 269 -2.29 4.64 21.89
N ALA A 270 -1.58 5.70 22.27
CA ALA A 270 -0.20 5.65 22.74
C ALA A 270 -0.08 4.94 24.08
N ASP A 271 -1.06 5.05 24.98
CA ASP A 271 -1.08 4.23 26.20
C ASP A 271 -1.21 2.73 25.87
N THR A 272 -1.96 2.41 24.81
CA THR A 272 -2.10 1.02 24.33
C THR A 272 -0.81 0.54 23.64
N VAL A 273 -0.12 1.41 22.89
CA VAL A 273 1.03 1.05 22.04
C VAL A 273 2.39 1.20 22.74
N SER A 274 2.53 2.08 23.72
CA SER A 274 3.77 2.24 24.50
C SER A 274 4.07 1.00 25.35
N HIS A 275 3.04 0.24 25.72
CA HIS A 275 3.18 -1.11 26.26
C HIS A 275 3.75 -2.12 25.24
N LEU A 276 3.66 -1.85 23.92
CA LEU A 276 4.10 -2.76 22.86
C LEU A 276 5.56 -2.57 22.45
N HIS A 277 6.06 -1.32 22.36
CA HIS A 277 7.38 -1.04 21.78
C HIS A 277 8.56 -1.01 22.77
N ALA A 278 8.32 -0.88 24.08
CA ALA A 278 9.40 -0.83 25.09
C ALA A 278 10.20 -2.15 25.23
N VAL A 279 9.95 -3.17 24.40
CA VAL A 279 10.46 -4.53 24.56
C VAL A 279 11.44 -4.96 23.44
N GLY A 280 11.73 -4.10 22.46
CA GLY A 280 12.53 -4.48 21.27
C GLY A 280 14.01 -4.08 21.25
N ASP A 281 14.41 -3.00 21.91
CA ASP A 281 15.76 -2.42 21.77
C ASP A 281 16.66 -2.73 22.97
N GLY A 282 16.87 -4.02 23.22
CA GLY A 282 17.99 -4.51 24.02
C GLY A 282 19.31 -4.44 23.24
N ARG A 283 19.74 -3.25 22.78
CA ARG A 283 21.12 -3.04 22.34
C ARG A 283 22.03 -3.10 23.57
N GLY A 284 22.51 -4.32 23.85
CA GLY A 284 23.61 -4.56 24.78
C GLY A 284 24.80 -3.68 24.39
N SER A 285 25.16 -2.77 25.29
CA SER A 285 26.44 -2.08 25.24
C SER A 285 27.55 -3.12 25.42
N ASP A 286 28.56 -3.03 24.55
CA ASP A 286 29.78 -3.83 24.54
C ASP A 286 30.40 -3.93 25.93
N GLY A 287 30.41 -5.16 26.46
CA GLY A 287 31.12 -5.55 27.67
C GLY A 287 31.61 -6.98 27.49
N GLY A 288 32.78 -7.14 26.87
CA GLY A 288 33.36 -8.44 26.57
C GLY A 288 33.63 -9.27 27.81
N VAL A 289 32.93 -10.40 27.92
CA VAL A 289 33.31 -11.51 28.82
C VAL A 289 33.10 -12.82 28.08
N LYS A 290 34.20 -13.52 27.79
CA LYS A 290 34.18 -14.91 27.32
C LYS A 290 33.74 -15.81 28.48
N CYS A 291 32.53 -16.38 28.41
CA CYS A 291 32.13 -17.46 29.30
C CYS A 291 31.79 -18.73 28.52
N LYS A 292 32.44 -19.81 28.97
CA LYS A 292 32.30 -21.20 28.55
C LYS A 292 30.87 -21.70 28.72
N ALA A 293 30.50 -22.62 27.82
CA ALA A 293 29.29 -23.43 27.88
C ALA A 293 29.20 -24.21 29.20
N GLY A 294 28.00 -24.21 29.80
CA GLY A 294 27.62 -25.15 30.83
C GLY A 294 26.48 -24.66 31.71
N ILE A 295 25.40 -25.46 31.71
CA ILE A 295 24.36 -25.60 32.75
C ILE A 295 23.09 -24.77 32.55
N THR A 296 22.02 -25.57 32.49
CA THR A 296 20.58 -25.31 32.64
C THR A 296 20.26 -24.44 33.84
N ASP A 297 19.38 -23.45 33.67
CA ASP A 297 18.45 -23.04 34.73
C ASP A 297 17.29 -22.22 34.14
N ASP A 298 16.10 -22.59 34.60
CA ASP A 298 14.83 -21.89 34.48
C ASP A 298 14.97 -20.40 34.83
N VAL A 299 15.04 -19.56 33.80
CA VAL A 299 14.70 -18.14 33.95
C VAL A 299 13.24 -18.00 33.59
N GLY A 300 12.42 -17.76 34.61
CA GLY A 300 11.00 -17.42 34.48
C GLY A 300 10.83 -16.27 33.50
N VAL A 301 10.52 -16.64 32.26
CA VAL A 301 10.03 -15.74 31.22
C VAL A 301 8.72 -15.20 31.75
N GLY A 302 8.74 -13.95 32.23
CA GLY A 302 7.52 -13.21 32.50
C GLY A 302 6.64 -13.34 31.28
N SER A 303 5.48 -13.97 31.45
CA SER A 303 4.49 -14.18 30.41
C SER A 303 3.89 -12.82 30.05
N HIS A 304 4.67 -12.02 29.33
CA HIS A 304 4.21 -10.80 28.72
C HIS A 304 3.19 -11.24 27.66
N THR A 305 1.92 -11.01 27.96
CA THR A 305 0.81 -11.20 27.04
C THR A 305 1.01 -10.27 25.87
N GLN A 306 1.69 -10.77 24.82
CA GLN A 306 1.70 -10.13 23.52
C GLN A 306 0.23 -10.05 23.07
N ILE A 307 -0.21 -8.86 22.69
CA ILE A 307 -1.52 -8.66 22.10
C ILE A 307 -1.60 -9.55 20.86
N PRO A 308 -2.66 -10.37 20.69
CA PRO A 308 -2.83 -11.18 19.50
C PRO A 308 -2.77 -10.32 18.22
N PHE A 309 -2.14 -10.83 17.17
CA PHE A 309 -1.95 -10.07 15.92
C PHE A 309 -3.30 -9.68 15.29
N ALA A 310 -4.36 -10.45 15.52
CA ALA A 310 -5.70 -10.11 15.06
C ALA A 310 -6.23 -8.81 15.70
N GLU A 311 -6.00 -8.62 17.00
CA GLU A 311 -6.39 -7.42 17.74
C GLU A 311 -5.53 -6.23 17.30
N GLU A 312 -4.21 -6.45 17.16
CA GLU A 312 -3.30 -5.45 16.61
C GLU A 312 -3.76 -4.98 15.22
N TYR A 313 -4.12 -5.92 14.34
CA TYR A 313 -4.58 -5.63 12.99
C TYR A 313 -5.89 -4.82 12.98
N ALA A 314 -6.85 -5.23 13.81
CA ALA A 314 -8.15 -4.56 13.94
C ALA A 314 -8.06 -3.18 14.60
N SER A 315 -7.01 -2.91 15.37
CA SER A 315 -6.81 -1.66 16.10
C SER A 315 -6.31 -0.49 15.24
N LEU A 316 -5.94 -0.71 13.98
CA LEU A 316 -5.46 0.37 13.11
C LEU A 316 -6.53 1.47 12.95
N PRO A 317 -6.16 2.76 13.08
CA PRO A 317 -7.09 3.88 12.97
C PRO A 317 -7.37 4.20 11.49
N THR A 318 -8.03 3.24 10.84
CA THR A 318 -8.40 3.28 9.42
C THR A 318 -9.57 4.25 9.17
N PRO A 319 -9.76 4.71 7.91
CA PRO A 319 -10.83 5.65 7.61
C PRO A 319 -12.20 5.03 7.93
N PRO A 320 -13.07 5.67 8.74
CA PRO A 320 -14.41 5.16 9.00
C PRO A 320 -15.26 5.24 7.73
N GLU A 321 -16.24 4.35 7.51
CA GLU A 321 -17.09 4.36 6.30
C GLU A 321 -17.75 5.73 6.01
N SER A 322 -18.04 6.50 7.07
CA SER A 322 -18.63 7.83 7.02
C SER A 322 -17.63 8.98 6.86
N TRP A 323 -16.32 8.73 6.68
CA TRP A 323 -15.30 9.78 6.60
C TRP A 323 -15.64 10.86 5.56
N ILE A 324 -16.24 10.44 4.44
CA ILE A 324 -16.63 11.29 3.32
C ILE A 324 -17.72 12.31 3.67
N GLU A 325 -18.48 12.06 4.74
CA GLU A 325 -19.53 12.96 5.24
C GLU A 325 -18.94 14.18 5.95
N TYR A 326 -17.71 14.08 6.45
CA TYR A 326 -16.99 15.12 7.19
C TYR A 326 -15.89 15.79 6.36
N CYS A 327 -15.82 15.46 5.07
CA CYS A 327 -14.73 15.88 4.21
C CYS A 327 -15.26 16.38 2.86
N THR A 328 -14.86 17.60 2.49
CA THR A 328 -15.07 18.14 1.15
C THR A 328 -13.74 18.12 0.42
N ILE A 329 -13.67 17.38 -0.68
CA ILE A 329 -12.48 17.30 -1.55
C ILE A 329 -12.87 17.91 -2.89
N ALA A 330 -12.16 18.96 -3.29
CA ALA A 330 -12.31 19.59 -4.58
C ALA A 330 -10.97 19.54 -5.35
N PRO A 331 -10.91 18.95 -6.55
CA PRO A 331 -9.72 19.07 -7.39
C PRO A 331 -9.52 20.56 -7.74
N LEU A 332 -8.30 21.06 -7.56
CA LEU A 332 -7.85 22.37 -8.01
C LEU A 332 -7.54 22.27 -9.50
N ASP A 333 -8.59 22.16 -10.30
CA ASP A 333 -8.42 21.94 -11.74
C ASP A 333 -8.16 23.25 -12.49
N VAL A 334 -7.12 23.22 -13.33
CA VAL A 334 -6.76 24.22 -14.34
C VAL A 334 -7.80 24.24 -15.49
N CYS A 335 -8.60 23.18 -15.64
CA CYS A 335 -9.55 23.02 -16.76
C CYS A 335 -10.94 23.63 -16.52
N ARG A 336 -11.26 24.12 -15.30
CA ARG A 336 -12.59 24.72 -15.03
C ARG A 336 -12.90 25.93 -15.90
N GLU A 337 -11.90 26.63 -16.41
CA GLU A 337 -12.11 27.76 -17.32
C GLU A 337 -12.68 27.34 -18.69
N ARG A 338 -12.59 26.05 -19.06
CA ARG A 338 -13.02 25.54 -20.37
C ARG A 338 -14.22 24.60 -20.33
N SER A 339 -14.61 24.11 -19.16
CA SER A 339 -15.69 23.13 -19.04
C SER A 339 -17.04 23.72 -19.48
N HIS A 340 -17.65 23.13 -20.50
CA HIS A 340 -19.01 23.46 -20.90
C HIS A 340 -20.03 22.71 -20.03
N PRO A 341 -21.06 23.40 -19.49
CA PRO A 341 -22.15 22.73 -18.79
C PRO A 341 -22.78 21.68 -19.72
N GLY A 342 -22.78 20.41 -19.31
CA GLY A 342 -23.38 19.32 -20.07
C GLY A 342 -22.41 18.38 -20.79
N GLU A 343 -21.09 18.56 -20.65
CA GLU A 343 -20.15 17.56 -21.12
C GLU A 343 -20.31 16.23 -20.35
N ILE A 344 -20.39 15.13 -21.11
CA ILE A 344 -20.57 13.77 -20.59
C ILE A 344 -19.32 12.94 -20.85
N CYS A 345 -18.98 12.07 -19.90
CA CYS A 345 -17.93 11.09 -20.09
C CYS A 345 -18.44 10.04 -21.06
N THR A 346 -17.76 9.84 -22.19
CA THR A 346 -18.29 8.92 -23.22
C THR A 346 -18.17 7.44 -22.85
N ILE A 347 -17.44 7.11 -21.79
CA ILE A 347 -17.29 5.73 -21.30
C ILE A 347 -18.48 5.35 -20.43
N CYS A 348 -18.78 6.13 -19.39
CA CYS A 348 -19.89 5.84 -18.46
C CYS A 348 -21.19 6.58 -18.78
N GLN A 349 -21.16 7.53 -19.71
CA GLN A 349 -22.28 8.42 -20.08
C GLN A 349 -22.80 9.30 -18.94
N GLU A 350 -22.05 9.43 -17.84
CA GLU A 350 -22.36 10.35 -16.76
C GLU A 350 -21.75 11.74 -17.01
N PRO A 351 -22.33 12.82 -16.45
CA PRO A 351 -21.73 14.15 -16.50
C PRO A 351 -20.29 14.15 -15.98
N LEU A 352 -19.38 14.79 -16.73
CA LEU A 352 -17.98 14.94 -16.31
C LEU A 352 -17.87 15.77 -15.04
N TRP A 353 -18.74 16.76 -14.93
CA TRP A 353 -18.83 17.67 -13.81
C TRP A 353 -20.22 17.52 -13.19
N LYS A 354 -20.29 17.12 -11.93
CA LYS A 354 -21.51 17.34 -11.16
C LYS A 354 -21.55 18.84 -10.90
N ALA A 355 -22.61 19.51 -11.35
CA ALA A 355 -22.83 20.91 -11.04
C ALA A 355 -22.83 21.04 -9.52
N SER A 356 -21.72 21.51 -8.95
CA SER A 356 -21.71 21.91 -7.56
C SER A 356 -22.58 23.15 -7.51
N HIS A 357 -23.86 22.98 -7.16
CA HIS A 357 -24.76 24.09 -6.90
C HIS A 357 -24.37 24.74 -5.58
N ARG A 358 -23.13 25.23 -5.48
CA ARG A 358 -22.79 26.30 -4.53
C ARG A 358 -23.50 27.53 -5.06
N LYS A 359 -24.76 27.71 -4.65
CA LYS A 359 -25.37 29.05 -4.62
C LYS A 359 -24.50 29.88 -3.68
N VAL A 360 -23.51 30.57 -4.23
CA VAL A 360 -22.92 31.73 -3.58
C VAL A 360 -23.97 32.82 -3.72
N SER A 361 -24.97 32.81 -2.83
CA SER A 361 -25.86 33.94 -2.67
C SER A 361 -25.06 35.05 -2.01
N SER A 362 -24.61 36.00 -2.83
CA SER A 362 -24.05 37.27 -2.38
C SER A 362 -25.16 38.18 -1.84
N SER A 363 -25.70 37.85 -0.67
CA SER A 363 -26.41 38.78 0.23
C SER A 363 -27.09 38.01 1.36
N ASP A 364 -26.73 38.39 2.58
CA ASP A 364 -27.51 38.32 3.82
C ASP A 364 -27.81 36.95 4.48
N THR A 365 -27.04 36.72 5.55
CA THR A 365 -27.42 36.20 6.88
C THR A 365 -28.37 35.00 7.01
N THR A 366 -27.85 34.01 7.74
CA THR A 366 -28.57 33.06 8.62
C THR A 366 -29.51 32.04 7.96
N SER A 367 -28.94 30.94 7.49
CA SER A 367 -29.29 29.58 7.94
C SER A 367 -28.52 28.55 7.10
N CYS A 368 -27.53 27.91 7.70
CA CYS A 368 -26.93 26.68 7.19
C CYS A 368 -27.96 25.54 7.32
N GLY A 369 -28.92 25.51 6.39
CA GLY A 369 -29.89 24.45 6.25
C GLY A 369 -29.20 23.12 5.94
N ARG A 370 -29.43 22.14 6.82
CA ARG A 370 -28.85 20.79 6.85
C ARG A 370 -29.31 19.84 5.72
N ASP A 371 -29.87 20.39 4.65
CA ASP A 371 -30.38 19.63 3.50
C ASP A 371 -29.42 19.67 2.29
N GLY A 372 -28.16 20.05 2.54
CA GLY A 372 -27.10 20.17 1.54
C GLY A 372 -26.76 18.84 0.87
N GLU A 373 -26.81 18.85 -0.47
CA GLU A 373 -26.42 17.76 -1.35
C GLU A 373 -25.16 17.04 -0.83
N LYS A 374 -25.33 15.75 -0.49
CA LYS A 374 -24.28 14.84 -0.04
C LYS A 374 -23.00 15.02 -0.87
N SER A 375 -21.89 15.20 -0.15
CA SER A 375 -20.50 15.29 -0.64
C SER A 375 -20.32 14.62 -2.00
N THR A 376 -20.23 15.44 -3.05
CA THR A 376 -20.01 14.96 -4.41
C THR A 376 -18.51 14.78 -4.58
N ASN A 377 -18.01 13.62 -4.12
CA ASN A 377 -16.69 13.15 -4.51
C ASN A 377 -16.73 12.93 -6.04
N THR A 378 -16.36 13.98 -6.77
CA THR A 378 -16.37 14.02 -8.22
C THR A 378 -15.10 13.33 -8.68
N SER A 379 -15.25 12.28 -9.49
CA SER A 379 -14.10 11.64 -10.10
C SER A 379 -13.35 12.69 -10.94
N PRO A 380 -12.03 12.82 -10.80
CA PRO A 380 -11.29 13.81 -11.56
C PRO A 380 -11.46 13.57 -13.06
N VAL A 381 -11.41 14.66 -13.83
CA VAL A 381 -11.61 14.64 -15.29
C VAL A 381 -10.29 14.90 -15.98
N VAL A 382 -9.95 14.04 -16.93
CA VAL A 382 -8.74 14.18 -17.72
C VAL A 382 -9.08 14.54 -19.17
N GLU A 383 -8.40 15.56 -19.67
CA GLU A 383 -8.34 15.87 -21.10
C GLU A 383 -7.16 15.15 -21.74
N THR A 384 -7.45 14.46 -22.82
CA THR A 384 -6.46 13.68 -23.58
C THR A 384 -5.78 14.55 -24.64
N THR A 385 -4.67 14.09 -25.23
CA THR A 385 -3.97 14.88 -26.28
C THR A 385 -4.82 15.12 -27.54
N CYS A 386 -5.87 14.33 -27.71
CA CYS A 386 -6.87 14.46 -28.78
C CYS A 386 -8.12 15.24 -28.33
N HIS A 387 -8.05 15.95 -27.19
CA HIS A 387 -9.11 16.81 -26.63
C HIS A 387 -10.41 16.09 -26.24
N HIS A 388 -10.37 14.77 -26.08
CA HIS A 388 -11.47 14.02 -25.49
C HIS A 388 -11.34 14.01 -23.96
N LEU A 389 -12.48 14.19 -23.28
CA LEU A 389 -12.58 14.24 -21.83
C LEU A 389 -13.17 12.95 -21.27
N PHE A 390 -12.59 12.46 -20.18
CA PHE A 390 -13.06 11.26 -19.50
C PHE A 390 -12.91 11.39 -17.99
N HIS A 391 -13.73 10.68 -17.21
CA HIS A 391 -13.40 10.42 -15.81
C HIS A 391 -12.13 9.57 -15.76
N VAL A 392 -11.21 9.93 -14.87
CA VAL A 392 -9.97 9.18 -14.65
C VAL A 392 -10.27 7.73 -14.29
N ASP A 393 -11.27 7.48 -13.44
CA ASP A 393 -11.69 6.13 -13.06
C ASP A 393 -12.17 5.33 -14.28
N CYS A 394 -12.92 5.96 -15.19
CA CYS A 394 -13.41 5.29 -16.40
C CYS A 394 -12.28 4.88 -17.35
N LEU A 395 -11.26 5.73 -17.49
CA LEU A 395 -10.08 5.39 -18.28
C LEU A 395 -9.22 4.31 -17.62
N ALA A 396 -9.10 4.34 -16.28
CA ALA A 396 -8.39 3.31 -15.53
C ALA A 396 -9.09 1.95 -15.67
N ASP A 397 -10.42 1.92 -15.54
CA ASP A 397 -11.23 0.72 -15.73
C ASP A 397 -11.08 0.20 -17.17
N LEU A 398 -11.15 1.08 -18.18
CA LEU A 398 -10.99 0.68 -19.58
C LEU A 398 -9.59 0.08 -19.88
N LYS A 399 -8.53 0.65 -19.29
CA LYS A 399 -7.17 0.10 -19.38
C LYS A 399 -7.07 -1.29 -18.78
N GLN A 400 -7.88 -1.61 -17.76
CA GLN A 400 -7.90 -2.95 -17.18
C GLN A 400 -8.39 -4.02 -18.17
N PHE A 401 -9.24 -3.65 -19.14
CA PHE A 401 -9.82 -4.58 -20.11
C PHE A 401 -9.04 -4.71 -21.41
N SER A 402 -8.15 -3.75 -21.73
CA SER A 402 -7.41 -3.76 -22.99
C SER A 402 -5.91 -3.64 -22.75
N ILE A 403 -5.19 -4.67 -23.18
CA ILE A 403 -3.74 -4.81 -23.04
C ILE A 403 -3.00 -3.73 -23.87
N SER A 404 -3.69 -3.07 -24.81
CA SER A 404 -3.11 -2.12 -25.76
C SER A 404 -3.86 -0.79 -25.84
N VAL A 405 -4.33 -0.22 -24.71
CA VAL A 405 -4.90 1.14 -24.69
C VAL A 405 -3.79 2.20 -24.79
N GLN A 406 -3.00 2.10 -25.85
CA GLN A 406 -2.23 3.23 -26.39
C GLN A 406 -3.18 4.15 -27.19
N GLU A 407 -4.38 3.69 -27.52
CA GLU A 407 -5.33 4.40 -28.39
C GLU A 407 -6.48 5.04 -27.60
N CYS A 408 -6.87 6.24 -27.99
CA CYS A 408 -8.05 6.91 -27.46
C CYS A 408 -9.31 6.07 -27.69
N PRO A 409 -10.19 5.88 -26.69
CA PRO A 409 -11.41 5.08 -26.84
C PRO A 409 -12.40 5.62 -27.88
N LEU A 410 -12.31 6.92 -28.19
CA LEU A 410 -13.20 7.61 -29.12
C LEU A 410 -12.63 7.69 -30.53
N CYS A 411 -11.47 8.32 -30.71
CA CYS A 411 -10.89 8.56 -32.03
C CYS A 411 -9.73 7.64 -32.39
N ARG A 412 -9.31 6.75 -31.48
CA ARG A 412 -8.18 5.82 -31.64
C ARG A 412 -6.81 6.49 -31.85
N THR A 413 -6.69 7.79 -31.56
CA THR A 413 -5.39 8.47 -31.56
C THR A 413 -4.44 7.77 -30.60
N GLN A 414 -3.24 7.44 -31.08
CA GLN A 414 -2.21 6.80 -30.26
C GLN A 414 -1.60 7.77 -29.24
N ASN A 415 -1.02 7.23 -28.17
CA ASN A 415 -0.37 7.96 -27.08
C ASN A 415 -1.25 9.08 -26.50
N PHE A 416 -2.57 8.86 -26.46
CA PHE A 416 -3.54 9.89 -26.08
C PHE A 416 -3.41 10.41 -24.63
N LEU A 417 -2.56 9.78 -23.81
CA LEU A 417 -2.29 10.13 -22.42
C LEU A 417 -0.89 10.72 -22.18
N GLU A 418 -0.09 10.94 -23.22
CA GLU A 418 1.31 11.37 -23.07
C GLU A 418 1.46 12.72 -22.36
N HIS A 419 0.50 13.64 -22.53
CA HIS A 419 0.49 14.95 -21.87
C HIS A 419 -0.45 15.02 -20.66
N VAL A 420 -1.02 13.89 -20.24
CA VAL A 420 -1.89 13.88 -19.07
C VAL A 420 -1.07 14.18 -17.82
N PRO A 421 -1.50 15.13 -16.97
CA PRO A 421 -0.86 15.40 -15.70
C PRO A 421 -0.69 14.10 -14.91
N LYS A 422 0.52 13.87 -14.39
CA LYS A 422 0.79 12.69 -13.55
C LYS A 422 0.19 12.83 -12.15
N SER A 423 -0.21 14.03 -11.76
CA SER A 423 -0.70 14.38 -10.43
C SER A 423 -1.82 15.41 -10.50
N TYR A 424 -2.71 15.42 -9.50
CA TYR A 424 -3.69 16.50 -9.28
C TYR A 424 -3.40 17.26 -8.01
N GLU A 425 -3.71 18.55 -8.04
CA GLU A 425 -3.85 19.36 -6.83
C GLU A 425 -5.28 19.27 -6.30
N TYR A 426 -5.43 19.29 -4.99
CA TYR A 426 -6.70 19.21 -4.28
C TYR A 426 -6.77 20.29 -3.21
N ASP A 427 -7.97 20.82 -3.07
CA ASP A 427 -8.42 21.62 -1.95
C ASP A 427 -9.31 20.75 -1.06
N VAL A 428 -8.94 20.62 0.21
CA VAL A 428 -9.63 19.73 1.14
C VAL A 428 -10.06 20.51 2.37
N VAL A 429 -11.31 20.35 2.77
CA VAL A 429 -11.85 20.86 4.03
C VAL A 429 -12.34 19.67 4.84
N VAL A 430 -11.75 19.47 6.02
CA VAL A 430 -12.12 18.42 6.97
C VAL A 430 -12.79 19.05 8.17
N ALA A 431 -14.04 18.69 8.44
CA ALA A 431 -14.71 19.04 9.69
C ALA A 431 -14.18 18.14 10.81
N LEU A 432 -13.65 18.75 11.87
CA LEU A 432 -13.21 18.02 13.05
C LEU A 432 -14.42 17.58 13.87
N ARG A 433 -14.38 16.36 14.40
CA ARG A 433 -15.51 15.83 15.15
C ARG A 433 -15.64 16.58 16.46
N ASP A 434 -16.89 16.84 16.83
CA ASP A 434 -17.34 17.64 17.98
C ASP A 434 -16.52 17.30 19.24
N ARG A 435 -15.43 18.05 19.42
CA ARG A 435 -14.71 18.15 20.68
C ARG A 435 -15.60 19.02 21.52
N SER A 436 -16.72 18.44 21.98
CA SER A 436 -17.60 19.08 22.92
C SER A 436 -16.73 19.43 24.11
N TYR A 437 -16.28 20.68 24.12
CA TYR A 437 -15.63 21.28 25.25
C TYR A 437 -16.70 21.22 26.32
N LYS A 438 -16.67 20.16 27.12
CA LYS A 438 -17.32 20.15 28.40
C LYS A 438 -16.58 21.21 29.20
N VAL A 439 -16.96 22.46 28.96
CA VAL A 439 -16.81 23.54 29.90
C VAL A 439 -17.72 23.10 31.04
N ASP A 440 -17.19 22.19 31.87
CA ASP A 440 -17.85 21.78 33.09
C ASP A 440 -17.97 23.07 33.89
N GLY A 441 -19.15 23.69 33.81
CA GLY A 441 -19.54 24.92 34.50
C GLY A 441 -19.65 24.71 36.01
N SER A 442 -18.77 23.89 36.58
CA SER A 442 -18.61 23.67 38.00
C SER A 442 -17.73 24.79 38.56
N SER A 443 -18.28 25.99 38.55
CA SER A 443 -17.85 27.08 39.42
C SER A 443 -17.93 26.61 40.88
N GLY A 444 -16.81 26.16 41.46
CA GLY A 444 -16.83 25.83 42.89
C GLY A 444 -15.72 24.94 43.45
N SER A 445 -14.44 25.16 43.13
CA SER A 445 -13.41 25.01 44.17
C SER A 445 -12.12 25.74 43.76
N GLN A 446 -11.74 26.73 44.56
CA GLN A 446 -10.43 27.38 44.52
C GLN A 446 -9.36 26.39 44.99
N GLY A 447 -8.99 25.44 44.14
CA GLY A 447 -7.80 24.61 44.34
C GLY A 447 -6.62 25.26 43.64
N ASN A 448 -5.73 25.91 44.39
CA ASN A 448 -4.42 26.38 43.91
C ASN A 448 -3.55 25.18 43.49
N GLY A 449 -3.81 24.65 42.30
CA GLY A 449 -2.98 23.65 41.64
C GLY A 449 -2.41 24.26 40.37
N CYS A 450 -1.22 24.85 40.47
CA CYS A 450 -0.39 25.26 39.34
C CYS A 450 0.16 24.01 38.61
N GLY A 451 -0.75 23.19 38.08
CA GLY A 451 -0.44 22.14 37.13
C GLY A 451 -0.48 22.76 35.74
N SER A 452 0.67 23.18 35.24
CA SER A 452 0.92 23.49 33.85
C SER A 452 0.74 22.22 33.00
N GLY A 453 -0.51 21.76 32.86
CA GLY A 453 -0.90 20.71 31.93
C GLY A 453 -0.60 21.20 30.54
N THR A 454 0.54 20.75 30.02
CA THR A 454 1.16 21.16 28.77
C THR A 454 0.23 20.88 27.58
N GLY A 455 -0.40 21.93 27.07
CA GLY A 455 -0.63 22.32 25.67
C GLY A 455 -0.92 21.34 24.52
N ASP A 456 -0.85 20.01 24.71
CA ASP A 456 -0.93 19.02 23.62
C ASP A 456 -2.35 18.44 23.45
N ALA A 457 -3.23 18.71 24.42
CA ALA A 457 -4.59 18.14 24.46
C ALA A 457 -5.49 18.61 23.31
N ASP A 458 -5.10 19.64 22.56
CA ASP A 458 -5.88 20.16 21.45
C ASP A 458 -5.15 20.08 20.10
N ILE A 459 -4.21 19.18 19.89
CA ILE A 459 -3.67 18.94 18.54
C ILE A 459 -4.65 18.07 17.73
N ALA A 460 -4.88 18.43 16.47
CA ALA A 460 -5.59 17.60 15.51
C ALA A 460 -4.58 16.78 14.69
N TYR A 461 -4.89 15.50 14.48
CA TYR A 461 -4.08 14.57 13.70
C TYR A 461 -4.88 14.15 12.48
N ILE A 462 -4.51 14.65 11.32
CA ILE A 462 -5.23 14.40 10.06
C ILE A 462 -4.42 13.42 9.22
N ALA A 463 -4.96 12.23 9.00
CA ALA A 463 -4.40 11.28 8.05
C ALA A 463 -4.87 11.64 6.65
N VAL A 464 -3.91 11.73 5.73
CA VAL A 464 -4.11 12.00 4.31
C VAL A 464 -3.54 10.80 3.55
N ALA A 465 -4.34 10.18 2.70
CA ALA A 465 -3.95 8.99 1.97
C ALA A 465 -4.39 9.02 0.50
N GLY A 466 -3.60 8.39 -0.35
CA GLY A 466 -3.97 8.02 -1.72
C GLY A 466 -4.43 6.58 -1.76
N LEU A 467 -5.72 6.37 -2.02
CA LEU A 467 -6.32 5.07 -2.19
C LEU A 467 -6.20 4.59 -3.64
N VAL A 468 -5.89 3.32 -3.80
CA VAL A 468 -5.93 2.61 -5.10
C VAL A 468 -7.36 2.20 -5.50
N SER A 469 -8.27 2.19 -4.54
CA SER A 469 -9.67 1.76 -4.68
C SER A 469 -10.63 2.86 -4.26
N LYS A 470 -11.93 2.65 -4.52
CA LYS A 470 -12.98 3.61 -4.16
C LYS A 470 -13.12 3.79 -2.64
N THR A 471 -12.88 2.73 -1.88
CA THR A 471 -12.99 2.69 -0.43
C THR A 471 -11.76 1.98 0.13
N TYR A 472 -11.43 2.26 1.40
CA TYR A 472 -10.46 1.47 2.12
C TYR A 472 -11.02 0.05 2.33
N GLU A 473 -10.29 -0.97 1.89
CA GLU A 473 -10.64 -2.38 2.12
C GLU A 473 -9.64 -3.00 3.11
N ASN A 474 -8.35 -2.72 2.93
CA ASN A 474 -7.25 -3.23 3.75
C ASN A 474 -6.00 -2.33 3.60
N PRO A 475 -4.88 -2.64 4.29
CA PRO A 475 -3.66 -1.85 4.18
C PRO A 475 -3.07 -1.77 2.76
N LEU A 476 -3.29 -2.76 1.89
CA LEU A 476 -2.89 -2.71 0.47
C LEU A 476 -3.77 -1.75 -0.36
N SER A 477 -4.90 -1.30 0.18
CA SER A 477 -5.72 -0.24 -0.43
C SER A 477 -5.09 1.16 -0.30
N ILE A 478 -4.00 1.31 0.44
CA ILE A 478 -3.31 2.59 0.65
C ILE A 478 -1.97 2.57 -0.07
N ALA A 479 -1.85 3.41 -1.10
CA ALA A 479 -0.63 3.54 -1.89
C ALA A 479 0.38 4.55 -1.29
N VAL A 480 -0.14 5.56 -0.62
CA VAL A 480 0.63 6.62 0.06
C VAL A 480 -0.18 7.13 1.24
N CYS A 481 0.46 7.42 2.37
CA CYS A 481 -0.20 8.00 3.54
C CYS A 481 0.75 8.85 4.37
N GLU A 482 0.28 10.02 4.81
CA GLU A 482 0.98 10.95 5.69
C GLU A 482 0.01 11.49 6.74
N VAL A 483 0.54 11.86 7.91
CA VAL A 483 -0.24 12.44 9.02
C VAL A 483 0.19 13.88 9.25
N VAL A 484 -0.76 14.80 9.17
CA VAL A 484 -0.58 16.22 9.52
C VAL A 484 -0.96 16.42 10.98
N ARG A 485 -0.07 17.06 11.73
CA ARG A 485 -0.29 17.49 13.10
C ARG A 485 -0.54 18.98 13.11
N ILE A 486 -1.69 19.43 13.57
CA ILE A 486 -2.05 20.85 13.51
C ILE A 486 -2.75 21.32 14.79
N ALA A 487 -2.14 22.32 15.43
CA ALA A 487 -2.71 23.00 16.58
C ALA A 487 -3.76 24.04 16.13
N PRO A 488 -4.66 24.48 17.01
CA PRO A 488 -5.66 25.47 16.64
C PRO A 488 -5.03 26.82 16.30
N GLY A 489 -5.52 27.47 15.23
CA GLY A 489 -4.97 28.73 14.72
C GLY A 489 -3.61 28.60 14.03
N GLN A 490 -3.09 27.38 13.90
CA GLN A 490 -1.82 27.15 13.22
C GLN A 490 -2.02 27.11 11.70
N VAL A 491 -1.09 27.75 10.99
CA VAL A 491 -0.93 27.63 9.53
C VAL A 491 0.44 27.02 9.27
N LEU A 492 0.45 25.89 8.58
CA LEU A 492 1.63 25.19 8.11
C LEU A 492 1.74 25.41 6.61
N VAL A 493 2.89 25.89 6.15
CA VAL A 493 3.25 25.96 4.74
C VAL A 493 4.50 25.13 4.54
N PHE A 494 4.45 24.18 3.62
CA PHE A 494 5.54 23.27 3.35
C PHE A 494 6.23 23.71 2.05
N GLU A 495 7.54 23.96 2.13
CA GLU A 495 8.33 24.26 0.94
C GLU A 495 8.43 23.02 0.04
N VAL A 496 8.08 23.18 -1.24
CA VAL A 496 8.21 22.12 -2.24
C VAL A 496 9.66 22.11 -2.69
N GLY A 497 10.44 21.16 -2.16
CA GLY A 497 11.82 20.89 -2.56
C GLY A 497 11.95 20.16 -3.88
#